data_AF-A0A364XUJ5-F1
#
_entry.id   AF-A0A364XUJ5-F1
#
_cell.length_a   1.000
_cell.length_b   1.000
_cell.length_c   1.000
_cell.angle_alpha   90.00
_cell.angle_beta   90.00
_cell.angle_gamma   90.00
#
_symmetry.space_group_name_H-M   'P 1'
#
loop_
_entity.id
_entity.type
_entity.pdbx_description
1 polymer ?
#
loop_
_entity_poly.entity_id
_entity_poly.type
_entity_poly.pdbx_seq_one_letter_code
_entity_poly.pdbx_strand_id
1 'polypeptide(L)' 'MQQRYVEFIHDVLITLHANIREIKERRNFATPEELTYIEAKLLAYNEMLSILQSSADEFGIDRKEIGL' A
#
# COMPACT_ATOMS: atom_id res chain seq x y z
N MET A 1 -4.00 2.54 -24.06
CA MET A 1 -2.80 2.25 -23.24
C MET A 1 -2.91 2.89 -21.86
N GLN A 2 -3.07 4.22 -21.78
CA GLN A 2 -3.15 4.96 -20.50
C GLN A 2 -4.17 4.41 -19.49
N GLN A 3 -5.40 4.09 -19.93
CA GLN A 3 -6.46 3.59 -19.03
C GLN A 3 -6.13 2.24 -18.38
N ARG A 4 -5.48 1.31 -19.09
CA ARG A 4 -5.06 0.01 -18.52
C ARG A 4 -3.95 0.14 -17.47
N TYR A 5 -3.09 1.15 -17.58
CA TYR A 5 -2.06 1.40 -16.57
C TYR A 5 -2.67 2.00 -15.30
N VAL A 6 -3.66 2.88 -15.43
CA VAL A 6 -4.39 3.44 -14.27
C VAL A 6 -5.15 2.32 -13.55
N GLU A 7 -5.88 1.48 -14.27
CA GLU A 7 -6.57 0.30 -13.70
C GLU A 7 -5.59 -0.64 -13.00
N PHE A 8 -4.43 -0.92 -13.60
CA PHE A 8 -3.38 -1.71 -12.95
C PHE A 8 -2.88 -1.08 -11.64
N ILE A 9 -2.65 0.23 -11.61
CA ILE A 9 -2.23 0.92 -10.38
C ILE A 9 -3.35 0.85 -9.34
N HIS A 10 -4.61 1.05 -9.73
CA HIS A 10 -5.76 0.90 -8.82
C HIS A 10 -5.80 -0.52 -8.21
N ASP A 11 -5.63 -1.57 -9.02
CA ASP A 11 -5.62 -2.95 -8.52
C ASP A 11 -4.49 -3.20 -7.52
N VAL A 12 -3.30 -2.64 -7.78
CA VAL A 12 -2.16 -2.70 -6.85
C VAL A 12 -2.49 -1.99 -5.53
N LEU A 13 -3.06 -0.78 -5.59
CA LEU A 13 -3.40 -0.01 -4.40
C LEU A 13 -4.51 -0.65 -3.59
N ILE A 14 -5.55 -1.15 -4.24
CA ILE A 14 -6.63 -1.91 -3.59
C ILE A 14 -6.04 -3.09 -2.83
N THR A 15 -5.14 -3.84 -3.47
CA THR A 15 -4.49 -4.99 -2.85
C THR A 15 -3.60 -4.58 -1.67
N LEU A 16 -2.81 -3.52 -1.79
CA LEU A 16 -1.99 -3.00 -0.70
C LEU A 16 -2.84 -2.57 0.50
N HIS A 17 -3.90 -1.79 0.26
CA HIS A 17 -4.80 -1.34 1.31
C HIS A 17 -5.54 -2.50 2.00
N ALA A 18 -5.97 -3.50 1.23
CA ALA A 18 -6.58 -4.71 1.78
C ALA A 18 -5.60 -5.46 2.69
N ASN A 19 -4.36 -5.66 2.26
CA ASN A 19 -3.32 -6.32 3.06
C ASN A 19 -2.96 -5.53 4.33
N ILE A 20 -2.84 -4.20 4.24
CA ILE A 20 -2.59 -3.34 5.41
C ILE A 20 -3.72 -3.49 6.41
N ARG A 21 -4.98 -3.45 5.94
CA ARG A 21 -6.15 -3.61 6.81
C ARG A 21 -6.15 -4.97 7.50
N GLU A 22 -5.99 -6.05 6.75
CA GLU A 22 -5.97 -7.42 7.31
C GLU A 22 -4.87 -7.58 8.37
N ILE A 23 -3.67 -7.07 8.12
CA ILE A 23 -2.57 -7.16 9.08
C ILE A 23 -2.83 -6.31 10.33
N LYS A 24 -3.41 -5.12 10.18
CA LYS A 24 -3.83 -4.30 11.33
C LYS A 24 -4.89 -5.02 12.17
N GLU A 25 -5.82 -5.74 11.54
CA GLU A 25 -6.81 -6.55 12.25
C GLU A 25 -6.15 -7.72 12.99
N ARG A 26 -5.20 -8.42 12.35
CA ARG A 26 -4.42 -9.51 12.97
C ARG A 26 -3.57 -9.05 14.15
N ARG A 27 -3.03 -7.82 14.11
CA ARG A 27 -2.25 -7.23 15.22
C ARG A 27 -2.99 -7.27 16.55
N ASN A 28 -4.33 -7.15 16.54
CA ASN A 28 -5.14 -7.10 17.76
C ASN A 28 -5.17 -8.43 18.52
N PHE A 29 -4.81 -9.55 17.87
CA PHE A 29 -4.87 -10.90 18.44
C PHE A 29 -3.50 -11.60 18.43
N ALA A 30 -2.45 -10.90 18.00
CA ALA A 30 -1.12 -11.47 17.81
C ALA A 30 -0.40 -11.67 19.14
N THR A 31 0.42 -12.72 19.22
CA THR A 31 1.35 -12.89 20.36
C THR A 31 2.48 -11.87 20.27
N PRO A 32 3.20 -11.59 21.38
CA PRO A 32 4.35 -10.68 21.37
C PRO A 32 5.41 -11.04 20.32
N GLU A 33 5.63 -12.32 20.06
CA GLU A 33 6.57 -12.82 19.06
C GLU A 33 6.11 -12.50 17.63
N GLU A 34 4.80 -12.56 17.37
CA GLU A 34 4.19 -12.26 16.06
C GLU A 34 4.13 -10.76 15.77
N LEU A 35 4.06 -9.91 16.82
CA LEU A 35 3.98 -8.46 16.68
C LEU A 35 5.15 -7.88 15.88
N THR A 36 6.38 -8.34 16.12
CA THR A 36 7.56 -7.87 15.38
C THR A 36 7.43 -8.12 13.89
N TYR A 37 6.95 -9.30 13.50
CA TYR A 37 6.74 -9.65 12.09
C TYR A 37 5.62 -8.81 11.47
N ILE A 38 4.52 -8.61 12.21
CA ILE A 38 3.39 -7.78 11.78
C ILE A 38 3.83 -6.33 11.57
N GLU A 39 4.60 -5.76 12.49
CA GLU A 39 5.09 -4.38 12.40
C GLU A 39 6.06 -4.19 11.24
N ALA A 40 6.98 -5.15 11.01
CA ALA A 40 7.85 -5.13 9.85
C ALA A 40 7.07 -5.17 8.52
N LYS A 41 6.02 -6.01 8.44
CA LYS A 41 5.19 -6.12 7.25
C LYS A 41 4.34 -4.86 7.00
N LEU A 42 3.81 -4.25 8.06
CA LEU A 42 3.12 -2.95 7.97
C LEU A 42 4.05 -1.83 7.52
N LEU A 43 5.28 -1.79 8.04
CA LEU A 43 6.29 -0.83 7.62
C LEU A 43 6.54 -0.94 6.11
N ALA A 44 6.82 -2.16 5.61
CA ALA A 44 7.09 -2.39 4.19
C ALA A 44 5.93 -1.95 3.28
N TYR A 45 4.67 -2.21 3.66
CA TYR A 45 3.53 -1.75 2.86
C TYR A 45 3.36 -0.23 2.86
N ASN A 46 3.62 0.44 3.98
CA ASN A 46 3.58 1.90 4.03
C ASN A 46 4.73 2.52 3.24
N GLU A 47 5.92 1.92 3.24
CA GLU A 47 7.04 2.34 2.39
C GLU A 47 6.68 2.21 0.90
N MET A 48 6.06 1.10 0.49
CA MET A 48 5.58 0.93 -0.88
C MET A 48 4.58 2.02 -1.30
N LEU A 49 3.62 2.37 -0.43
CA LEU A 49 2.70 3.48 -0.69
C LEU A 49 3.45 4.82 -0.81
N SER A 50 4.44 5.04 0.04
CA SER A 50 5.24 6.28 0.04
C SER A 50 6.09 6.40 -1.24
N ILE A 51 6.63 5.28 -1.74
CA ILE A 51 7.34 5.22 -3.02
C ILE A 51 6.39 5.56 -4.16
N LEU A 52 5.20 4.93 -4.21
CA LEU A 52 4.22 5.21 -5.25
C LEU A 52 3.80 6.69 -5.27
N GLN A 53 3.59 7.30 -4.09
CA GLN A 53 3.27 8.73 -3.97
C GLN A 53 4.41 9.62 -4.44
N SER A 54 5.65 9.33 -4.03
CA SER A 54 6.82 10.12 -4.40
C SER A 54 7.12 10.00 -5.89
N SER A 55 6.97 8.80 -6.47
CA SER A 55 7.09 8.59 -7.91
C SER A 55 5.99 9.32 -8.69
N ALA A 56 4.74 9.30 -8.22
CA ALA A 56 3.67 10.06 -8.88
C ALA A 56 3.99 11.56 -8.95
N ASP A 57 4.52 12.15 -7.88
CA ASP A 57 4.99 13.54 -7.88
C ASP A 57 6.12 13.78 -8.88
N GLU A 58 7.14 12.91 -8.87
CA GLU A 58 8.31 13.04 -9.74
C GLU A 58 7.94 13.00 -11.22
N PHE A 59 6.97 12.17 -11.59
CA PHE A 59 6.49 12.04 -12.97
C PHE A 59 5.32 12.98 -13.31
N GLY A 60 4.89 13.84 -12.38
CA GLY A 60 3.80 14.80 -12.60
C GLY A 60 2.43 14.14 -12.81
N ILE A 61 2.21 12.96 -12.25
CA ILE A 61 0.95 12.22 -12.33
C ILE A 61 0.01 12.74 -11.23
N ASP A 62 -1.24 13.09 -11.59
CA ASP A 62 -2.24 13.47 -10.60
C ASP A 62 -2.56 12.26 -9.71
N ARG A 63 -2.19 12.36 -8.43
CA ARG A 63 -2.42 11.32 -7.41
C ARG A 63 -3.90 10.92 -7.33
N LYS A 64 -4.82 11.87 -7.53
CA LYS A 64 -6.27 11.59 -7.50
C LYS A 64 -6.71 10.70 -8.66
N GLU A 65 -6.08 10.84 -9.82
CA GLU A 65 -6.37 10.01 -11.00
C GLU A 65 -5.98 8.55 -10.74
N ILE A 66 -4.89 8.32 -10.00
CA ILE A 66 -4.37 6.99 -9.69
C ILE A 66 -4.74 6.46 -8.30
N GLY A 67 -5.55 7.18 -7.52
CA GLY A 67 -6.07 6.71 -6.23
C GLY A 67 -5.09 6.76 -5.05
N LEU A 68 -4.09 7.65 -5.10
CA LEU A 68 -3.04 7.85 -4.08
C LEU A 68 -3.25 9.07 -3.17
#